data_AF-A0A966R7Z1-F1
#
_entry.id   AF-A0A966R7Z1-F1
#
_cell.length_a   1.000
_cell.length_b   1.000
_cell.length_c   1.000
_cell.angle_alpha   90.00
_cell.angle_beta   90.00
_cell.angle_gamma   90.00
#
_symmetry.space_group_name_H-M   'P 1'
#
loop_
_entity.id
_entity.type
_entity.pdbx_description
1 polymer ?
#
loop_
_entity_poly.entity_id
_entity_poly.type
_entity_poly.pdbx_seq_one_letter_code
_entity_poly.pdbx_strand_id
1 'polypeptide(L)'
;MGWHIGTSPYKSGAYGKIFKAWRMVARQRHDGLFDVAEEPAEVIVKQVLPSGGRTVLTPGEINAHTAEGLLHVLAWRAVQGTAAPWSVPRPYEIFGDHSPALPGWRSMSLCMSWVRGRTLQAYAEKYWRPGGEVGVGVAFLEILAQVAYVLGLLQGRLRLNHRDVKVNNLMIRGRRGGEPVVLEFAGALMRTGYELTLIDFGFACVGCASPHRPVTAFQTGSFFPMGELCCKAGRDLAQLIFSIHCFFSLERYLPRSLYGAVRGWMTVRTRDVGRICMLDGFTEEGVPLVGGAPDYNKGIYEFLRRGDVEPVACEPATLFRECCRLKALLAPSS
;
A
#
# COMPACT_ATOMS: atom_id res chain seq x y z
N MET A 1 2.48 -6.36 -29.56
CA MET A 1 1.72 -5.93 -28.37
C MET A 1 1.07 -4.60 -28.68
N GLY A 2 -0.23 -4.46 -28.42
CA GLY A 2 -1.00 -3.25 -28.73
C GLY A 2 -1.62 -2.65 -27.47
N TRP A 3 -1.72 -1.33 -27.47
CA TRP A 3 -2.30 -0.55 -26.38
C TRP A 3 -3.40 0.36 -26.92
N HIS A 4 -4.53 0.42 -26.24
CA HIS A 4 -5.48 1.51 -26.41
C HIS A 4 -5.58 2.27 -25.09
N ILE A 5 -4.78 3.34 -24.98
CA ILE A 5 -4.77 4.24 -23.82
C ILE A 5 -5.93 5.22 -23.99
N GLY A 6 -6.80 5.31 -22.99
CA GLY A 6 -7.90 6.28 -23.01
C GLY A 6 -7.39 7.71 -23.16
N THR A 7 -8.16 8.55 -23.85
CA THR A 7 -7.75 9.93 -24.20
C THR A 7 -7.69 10.87 -23.00
N SER A 8 -8.38 10.55 -21.90
CA SER A 8 -8.40 11.35 -20.67
C SER A 8 -7.79 10.58 -19.49
N PRO A 9 -6.96 11.23 -18.65
CA PRO A 9 -6.45 10.61 -17.44
C PRO A 9 -7.61 10.27 -16.49
N TYR A 10 -7.57 9.07 -15.93
CA TYR A 10 -8.51 8.63 -14.89
C TYR A 10 -8.25 9.36 -13.56
N LYS A 11 -6.97 9.62 -13.25
CA LYS A 11 -6.54 10.40 -12.08
C LYS A 11 -5.21 11.08 -12.38
N SER A 12 -5.03 12.31 -11.90
CA SER A 12 -3.74 13.01 -11.91
C SER A 12 -3.25 13.16 -10.48
N GLY A 13 -1.99 12.77 -10.22
CA GLY A 13 -1.35 12.92 -8.91
C GLY A 13 -0.04 13.71 -9.01
N ALA A 14 0.60 13.94 -7.87
CA ALA A 14 1.86 14.70 -7.81
C ALA A 14 3.01 14.04 -8.60
N TYR A 15 3.00 12.72 -8.74
CA TYR A 15 4.09 11.93 -9.34
C TYR A 15 3.75 11.31 -10.70
N GLY A 16 2.61 11.67 -11.30
CA GLY A 16 2.24 11.15 -12.61
C GLY A 16 0.75 11.16 -12.91
N LYS A 17 0.43 10.68 -14.10
CA LYS A 17 -0.93 10.50 -14.60
C LYS A 17 -1.28 9.03 -14.61
N ILE A 18 -2.51 8.72 -14.19
CA ILE A 18 -3.06 7.37 -14.18
C ILE A 18 -4.08 7.29 -15.31
N PHE A 19 -3.89 6.37 -16.24
CA PHE A 19 -4.81 6.12 -17.34
C PHE A 19 -5.46 4.76 -17.19
N LYS A 20 -6.75 4.68 -17.53
CA LYS A 20 -7.40 3.41 -17.81
C LYS A 20 -7.18 3.06 -19.28
N ALA A 21 -6.81 1.83 -19.56
CA ALA A 21 -6.48 1.39 -20.91
C ALA A 21 -6.93 -0.07 -21.14
N TRP A 22 -6.87 -0.47 -22.41
CA TRP A 22 -6.98 -1.87 -22.82
C TRP A 22 -5.63 -2.36 -23.34
N ARG A 23 -5.22 -3.53 -22.86
CA ARG A 23 -3.99 -4.22 -23.27
C ARG A 23 -4.36 -5.49 -24.04
N MET A 24 -3.71 -5.71 -25.18
CA MET A 24 -3.82 -6.95 -25.97
C MET A 24 -2.44 -7.39 -26.45
N VAL A 25 -2.15 -8.68 -26.34
CA VAL A 25 -0.92 -9.26 -26.87
C VAL A 25 -1.27 -10.05 -28.12
N ALA A 26 -0.73 -9.59 -29.24
CA ALA A 26 -0.78 -10.32 -30.51
C ALA A 26 0.62 -10.81 -30.86
N ARG A 27 0.72 -12.03 -31.40
CA ARG A 27 1.94 -12.64 -31.92
C ARG A 27 1.85 -12.68 -33.44
N GLN A 28 2.86 -12.14 -34.11
CA GLN A 28 2.95 -12.25 -35.56
C GLN A 28 3.29 -13.69 -35.94
N ARG A 29 2.54 -14.24 -36.89
CA ARG A 29 2.79 -15.53 -37.52
C ARG A 29 3.82 -15.42 -38.63
N HIS A 30 4.29 -16.57 -39.10
CA HIS A 30 5.21 -16.68 -40.23
C HIS A 30 4.62 -16.18 -41.55
N ASP A 31 3.29 -16.21 -41.71
CA ASP A 31 2.57 -15.69 -42.88
C ASP A 31 2.27 -14.18 -42.80
N GLY A 32 2.79 -13.48 -41.79
CA GLY A 32 2.60 -12.05 -41.59
C GLY A 32 1.28 -11.65 -40.91
N LEU A 33 0.35 -12.59 -40.69
CA LEU A 33 -0.87 -12.36 -39.91
C LEU A 33 -0.60 -12.38 -38.40
N PHE A 34 -1.57 -11.99 -37.59
CA PHE A 34 -1.42 -11.91 -36.14
C PHE A 34 -2.43 -12.81 -35.43
N ASP A 35 -1.95 -13.63 -34.49
CA ASP A 35 -2.80 -14.36 -33.55
C ASP A 35 -2.89 -13.60 -32.22
N VAL A 36 -4.08 -13.58 -31.61
CA VAL A 36 -4.26 -13.06 -30.25
C VAL A 36 -3.64 -14.08 -29.27
N ALA A 37 -2.53 -13.71 -28.65
CA ALA A 37 -1.83 -14.52 -27.66
C ALA A 37 -2.41 -14.30 -26.25
N GLU A 38 -2.91 -13.10 -25.97
CA GLU A 38 -3.65 -12.78 -24.74
C GLU A 38 -4.85 -11.89 -25.09
N GLU A 39 -6.04 -12.30 -24.63
CA GLU A 39 -7.29 -11.56 -24.80
C GLU A 39 -7.21 -10.14 -24.23
N PRO A 40 -8.00 -9.19 -24.78
CA PRO A 40 -8.06 -7.83 -24.26
C PRO A 40 -8.39 -7.78 -22.76
N ALA A 41 -7.53 -7.11 -22.01
CA ALA A 41 -7.70 -6.90 -20.58
C ALA A 41 -7.75 -5.41 -20.22
N GLU A 42 -8.63 -5.04 -19.29
CA GLU A 42 -8.59 -3.71 -18.67
C GLU A 42 -7.35 -3.59 -17.78
N VAL A 43 -6.60 -2.51 -18.01
CA VAL A 43 -5.36 -2.22 -17.29
C VAL A 43 -5.35 -0.78 -16.79
N ILE A 44 -4.44 -0.52 -15.86
CA ILE A 44 -4.00 0.80 -15.47
C ILE A 44 -2.60 1.05 -16.00
N VAL A 45 -2.38 2.25 -16.51
CA VAL A 45 -1.07 2.75 -16.92
C VAL A 45 -0.71 3.94 -16.04
N LYS A 46 0.30 3.78 -15.18
CA LYS A 46 0.90 4.86 -14.39
C LYS A 46 2.03 5.48 -15.22
N GLN A 47 1.82 6.69 -15.72
CA GLN A 47 2.76 7.41 -16.56
C GLN A 47 3.44 8.54 -15.78
N VAL A 48 4.76 8.58 -15.86
CA VAL A 48 5.60 9.68 -15.39
C VAL A 48 5.95 10.57 -16.57
N LEU A 49 5.82 11.88 -16.36
CA LEU A 49 6.16 12.92 -17.32
C LEU A 49 7.32 13.77 -16.76
N PRO A 50 8.13 14.40 -17.62
CA PRO A 50 9.20 15.30 -17.21
C PRO A 50 8.66 16.42 -16.33
N SER A 51 9.27 16.62 -15.18
CA SER A 51 8.94 17.73 -14.28
C SER A 51 9.68 19.02 -14.67
N GLY A 52 9.16 20.18 -14.22
CA GLY A 52 9.85 21.47 -14.35
C GLY A 52 9.99 22.01 -15.78
N GLY A 53 9.01 21.76 -16.65
CA GLY A 53 9.02 22.27 -18.03
C GLY A 53 10.02 21.58 -18.97
N ARG A 54 10.67 20.50 -18.50
CA ARG A 54 11.59 19.70 -19.32
C ARG A 54 10.84 18.91 -20.39
N THR A 55 11.57 18.54 -21.44
CA THR A 55 11.04 17.72 -22.55
C THR A 55 11.39 16.24 -22.40
N VAL A 56 12.34 15.90 -21.53
CA VAL A 56 12.80 14.54 -21.26
C VAL A 56 12.96 14.29 -19.75
N LEU A 57 12.78 13.05 -19.34
CA LEU A 57 12.96 12.56 -17.99
C LEU A 57 14.44 12.61 -17.60
N THR A 58 14.69 12.95 -16.35
CA THR A 58 16.01 12.83 -15.75
C THR A 58 16.38 11.36 -15.49
N PRO A 59 17.68 11.05 -15.37
CA PRO A 59 18.12 9.74 -14.87
C PRO A 59 17.49 9.36 -13.53
N GLY A 60 17.26 10.34 -12.64
CA GLY A 60 16.61 10.12 -11.34
C GLY A 60 15.15 9.67 -11.48
N GLU A 61 14.36 10.32 -12.34
CA GLU A 61 12.97 9.93 -12.63
C GLU A 61 12.90 8.55 -13.29
N ILE A 62 13.79 8.27 -14.24
CA ILE A 62 13.89 6.95 -14.90
C ILE A 62 14.21 5.86 -13.87
N ASN A 63 15.21 6.08 -13.02
CA ASN A 63 15.64 5.13 -12.01
C ASN A 63 14.54 4.89 -10.97
N ALA A 64 13.87 5.95 -10.49
CA ALA A 64 12.78 5.84 -9.54
C ALA A 64 11.61 5.01 -10.09
N HIS A 65 11.20 5.27 -11.33
CA HIS A 65 10.07 4.57 -11.96
C HIS A 65 10.42 3.11 -12.30
N THR A 66 11.64 2.86 -12.74
CA THR A 66 12.14 1.49 -12.99
C THR A 66 12.23 0.70 -11.68
N ALA A 67 12.71 1.34 -10.60
CA ALA A 67 12.77 0.72 -9.28
C ALA A 67 11.39 0.39 -8.72
N GLU A 68 10.41 1.27 -8.92
CA GLU A 68 9.01 1.00 -8.57
C GLU A 68 8.47 -0.21 -9.32
N GLY A 69 8.67 -0.26 -10.65
CA GLY A 69 8.24 -1.40 -11.44
C GLY A 69 8.88 -2.73 -10.98
N LEU A 70 10.18 -2.73 -10.66
CA LEU A 70 10.85 -3.91 -10.11
C LEU A 70 10.26 -4.34 -8.76
N LEU A 71 10.08 -3.42 -7.82
CA LEU A 71 9.51 -3.75 -6.50
C LEU A 71 8.08 -4.23 -6.61
N HIS A 72 7.28 -3.68 -7.51
CA HIS A 72 5.94 -4.15 -7.80
C HIS A 72 5.96 -5.60 -8.33
N VAL A 73 6.84 -5.93 -9.29
CA VAL A 73 7.02 -7.31 -9.79
C VAL A 73 7.40 -8.27 -8.67
N LEU A 74 8.37 -7.91 -7.85
CA LEU A 74 8.80 -8.73 -6.72
C LEU A 74 7.66 -8.94 -5.72
N ALA A 75 6.96 -7.87 -5.34
CA ALA A 75 5.84 -7.94 -4.41
C ALA A 75 4.70 -8.81 -4.95
N TRP A 76 4.36 -8.66 -6.23
CA TRP A 76 3.36 -9.48 -6.90
C TRP A 76 3.76 -10.96 -6.89
N ARG A 77 5.00 -11.29 -7.27
CA ARG A 77 5.52 -12.67 -7.22
C ARG A 77 5.49 -13.23 -5.80
N ALA A 78 5.84 -12.44 -4.80
CA ALA A 78 5.88 -12.88 -3.41
C ALA A 78 4.50 -13.22 -2.83
N VAL A 79 3.40 -12.71 -3.37
CA VAL A 79 2.03 -13.07 -2.93
C VAL A 79 1.40 -14.17 -3.78
N GLN A 80 2.03 -14.58 -4.88
CA GLN A 80 1.53 -15.70 -5.67
C GLN A 80 1.63 -17.02 -4.89
N GLY A 81 0.66 -17.92 -5.12
CA GLY A 81 0.56 -19.21 -4.41
C GLY A 81 0.17 -19.08 -2.94
N THR A 82 -0.34 -17.93 -2.50
CA THR A 82 -0.87 -17.73 -1.15
C THR A 82 -2.40 -17.71 -1.16
N ALA A 83 -3.03 -17.48 -0.01
CA ALA A 83 -4.48 -17.33 0.08
C ALA A 83 -4.99 -15.99 -0.50
N ALA A 84 -4.10 -15.05 -0.84
CA ALA A 84 -4.45 -13.73 -1.37
C ALA A 84 -3.61 -13.32 -2.59
N PRO A 85 -3.59 -14.08 -3.70
CA PRO A 85 -2.77 -13.78 -4.88
C PRO A 85 -3.15 -12.48 -5.60
N TRP A 86 -4.34 -11.93 -5.31
CA TRP A 86 -4.84 -10.64 -5.82
C TRP A 86 -4.37 -9.43 -5.00
N SER A 87 -3.68 -9.64 -3.88
CA SER A 87 -3.37 -8.57 -2.94
C SER A 87 -2.35 -7.55 -3.45
N VAL A 88 -1.74 -7.82 -4.60
CA VAL A 88 -0.91 -6.90 -5.37
C VAL A 88 -1.37 -6.99 -6.83
N PRO A 89 -1.60 -5.87 -7.55
CA PRO A 89 -1.99 -5.92 -8.96
C PRO A 89 -0.93 -6.64 -9.78
N ARG A 90 -1.34 -7.41 -10.79
CA ARG A 90 -0.39 -8.05 -11.71
C ARG A 90 0.31 -6.96 -12.54
N PRO A 91 1.64 -6.82 -12.48
CA PRO A 91 2.37 -5.98 -13.42
C PRO A 91 2.45 -6.69 -14.78
N TYR A 92 2.35 -5.91 -15.86
CA TYR A 92 2.48 -6.42 -17.22
C TYR A 92 3.78 -5.93 -17.87
N GLU A 93 3.93 -4.63 -18.09
CA GLU A 93 5.08 -4.04 -18.79
C GLU A 93 5.51 -2.71 -18.21
N ILE A 94 6.78 -2.37 -18.45
CA ILE A 94 7.32 -1.01 -18.37
C ILE A 94 7.67 -0.59 -19.79
N PHE A 95 7.17 0.56 -20.24
CA PHE A 95 7.45 1.09 -21.57
C PHE A 95 7.52 2.62 -21.53
N GLY A 96 7.96 3.27 -22.60
CA GLY A 96 8.06 4.72 -22.62
C GLY A 96 8.27 5.28 -24.02
N ASP A 97 8.11 6.59 -24.15
CA ASP A 97 8.30 7.30 -25.40
C ASP A 97 9.75 7.78 -25.49
N HIS A 98 10.59 7.02 -26.18
CA HIS A 98 11.95 7.44 -26.51
C HIS A 98 11.96 8.15 -27.88
N SER A 99 12.49 9.37 -27.95
CA SER A 99 12.58 10.09 -29.22
C SER A 99 13.99 9.99 -29.82
N PRO A 100 14.16 9.53 -31.06
CA PRO A 100 15.46 9.60 -31.74
C PRO A 100 15.91 11.04 -31.98
N ALA A 101 14.96 11.98 -32.16
CA ALA A 101 15.24 13.39 -32.44
C ALA A 101 15.62 14.22 -31.21
N LEU A 102 15.25 13.77 -30.01
CA LEU A 102 15.64 14.37 -28.73
C LEU A 102 16.14 13.24 -27.83
N PRO A 103 17.47 13.03 -27.70
CA PRO A 103 18.03 11.92 -26.93
C PRO A 103 17.43 11.89 -25.51
N GLY A 104 16.69 10.82 -25.18
CA GLY A 104 16.05 10.65 -23.88
C GLY A 104 14.59 10.18 -23.93
N TRP A 105 14.07 9.89 -22.75
CA TRP A 105 12.70 9.42 -22.53
C TRP A 105 11.77 10.61 -22.29
N ARG A 106 10.76 10.82 -23.13
CA ARG A 106 9.73 11.84 -22.92
C ARG A 106 8.65 11.39 -21.94
N SER A 107 8.50 10.09 -21.75
CA SER A 107 7.60 9.50 -20.78
C SER A 107 8.07 8.09 -20.43
N MET A 108 7.70 7.62 -19.24
CA MET A 108 7.78 6.21 -18.86
C MET A 108 6.48 5.80 -18.20
N SER A 109 6.07 4.55 -18.44
CA SER A 109 4.77 4.01 -18.10
C SER A 109 4.93 2.64 -17.46
N LEU A 110 4.26 2.43 -16.33
CA LEU A 110 4.11 1.12 -15.69
C LEU A 110 2.68 0.64 -15.92
N CYS A 111 2.52 -0.50 -16.60
CA CYS A 111 1.23 -1.12 -16.83
C CYS A 111 0.95 -2.24 -15.81
N MET A 112 -0.26 -2.26 -15.28
CA MET A 112 -0.71 -3.24 -14.30
C MET A 112 -2.19 -3.56 -14.44
N SER A 113 -2.64 -4.69 -13.89
CA SER A 113 -4.05 -5.09 -13.89
C SER A 113 -4.94 -4.05 -13.22
N TRP A 114 -6.09 -3.77 -13.83
CA TRP A 114 -7.09 -2.91 -13.21
C TRP A 114 -7.74 -3.60 -12.00
N VAL A 115 -7.65 -2.97 -10.83
CA VAL A 115 -8.38 -3.41 -9.63
C VAL A 115 -9.78 -2.79 -9.67
N ARG A 116 -10.77 -3.57 -10.07
CA ARG A 116 -12.20 -3.19 -10.06
C ARG A 116 -12.74 -3.04 -8.61
N GLY A 117 -12.33 -1.99 -7.93
CA GLY A 117 -12.68 -1.70 -6.53
C GLY A 117 -12.75 -0.22 -6.22
N ARG A 118 -12.85 0.11 -4.93
CA ARG A 118 -12.81 1.48 -4.39
C ARG A 118 -11.55 1.65 -3.55
N THR A 119 -11.01 2.86 -3.45
CA THR A 119 -10.00 3.12 -2.42
C THR A 119 -10.62 2.87 -1.03
N LEU A 120 -9.82 2.54 -0.02
CA LEU A 120 -10.31 2.39 1.34
C LEU A 120 -11.00 3.68 1.82
N GLN A 121 -10.48 4.86 1.45
CA GLN A 121 -11.16 6.13 1.72
C GLN A 121 -12.58 6.15 1.15
N ALA A 122 -12.74 5.92 -0.16
CA ALA A 122 -14.05 5.95 -0.82
C ALA A 122 -14.98 4.81 -0.37
N TYR A 123 -14.41 3.69 0.11
CA TYR A 123 -15.17 2.61 0.74
C TYR A 123 -15.72 3.04 2.10
N ALA A 124 -14.87 3.59 2.96
CA ALA A 124 -15.25 4.04 4.29
C ALA A 124 -16.24 5.22 4.24
N GLU A 125 -16.06 6.22 3.38
CA GLU A 125 -17.04 7.30 3.17
C GLU A 125 -18.44 6.75 2.82
N LYS A 126 -18.48 5.70 1.99
CA LYS A 126 -19.75 5.09 1.58
C LYS A 126 -20.40 4.28 2.69
N TYR A 127 -19.64 3.47 3.41
CA TYR A 127 -20.16 2.40 4.27
C TYR A 127 -19.95 2.59 5.77
N TRP A 128 -19.06 3.46 6.19
CA TRP A 128 -18.86 3.74 7.61
C TRP A 128 -19.80 4.85 8.06
N ARG A 129 -20.44 4.63 9.20
CA ARG A 129 -21.29 5.61 9.87
C ARG A 129 -20.72 5.88 11.26
N PRO A 130 -20.65 7.15 11.69
CA PRO A 130 -20.31 7.46 13.07
C PRO A 130 -21.32 6.84 14.03
N GLY A 131 -20.88 6.48 15.25
CA GLY A 131 -21.76 5.89 16.27
C GLY A 131 -21.17 4.67 16.98
N GLY A 132 -19.96 4.25 16.61
CA GLY A 132 -19.31 3.09 17.23
C GLY A 132 -20.00 1.77 16.89
N GLU A 133 -20.56 1.65 15.69
CA GLU A 133 -21.25 0.45 15.25
C GLU A 133 -20.31 -0.76 15.19
N VAL A 134 -20.78 -1.90 15.70
CA VAL A 134 -20.05 -3.17 15.69
C VAL A 134 -19.62 -3.55 14.27
N GLY A 135 -20.48 -3.31 13.27
CA GLY A 135 -20.18 -3.59 11.86
C GLY A 135 -18.96 -2.82 11.33
N VAL A 136 -18.81 -1.54 11.70
CA VAL A 136 -17.62 -0.74 11.35
C VAL A 136 -16.37 -1.29 12.04
N GLY A 137 -16.49 -1.68 13.31
CA GLY A 137 -15.41 -2.33 14.06
C GLY A 137 -14.94 -3.64 13.40
N VAL A 138 -15.88 -4.49 12.98
CA VAL A 138 -15.57 -5.76 12.28
C VAL A 138 -14.88 -5.48 10.94
N ALA A 139 -15.39 -4.55 10.13
CA ALA A 139 -14.78 -4.20 8.86
C ALA A 139 -13.36 -3.62 9.04
N PHE A 140 -13.16 -2.75 10.04
CA PHE A 140 -11.85 -2.20 10.39
C PHE A 140 -10.84 -3.32 10.72
N LEU A 141 -11.23 -4.28 11.57
CA LEU A 141 -10.37 -5.41 11.94
C LEU A 141 -10.07 -6.33 10.75
N GLU A 142 -11.05 -6.59 9.89
CA GLU A 142 -10.85 -7.38 8.67
C GLU A 142 -9.90 -6.67 7.69
N ILE A 143 -10.03 -5.35 7.49
CA ILE A 143 -9.08 -4.56 6.68
C ILE A 143 -7.66 -4.67 7.23
N LEU A 144 -7.48 -4.40 8.54
CA LEU A 144 -6.16 -4.45 9.16
C LEU A 144 -5.55 -5.85 9.09
N ALA A 145 -6.34 -6.90 9.31
CA ALA A 145 -5.87 -8.28 9.19
C ALA A 145 -5.45 -8.62 7.75
N GLN A 146 -6.22 -8.21 6.73
CA GLN A 146 -5.80 -8.43 5.34
C GLN A 146 -4.50 -7.68 5.02
N VAL A 147 -4.34 -6.44 5.46
CA VAL A 147 -3.09 -5.68 5.25
C VAL A 147 -1.93 -6.32 6.01
N ALA A 148 -2.14 -6.73 7.26
CA ALA A 148 -1.13 -7.42 8.07
C ALA A 148 -0.71 -8.75 7.42
N TYR A 149 -1.64 -9.53 6.89
CA TYR A 149 -1.32 -10.75 6.15
C TYR A 149 -0.37 -10.47 4.99
N VAL A 150 -0.72 -9.51 4.13
CA VAL A 150 0.04 -9.18 2.92
C VAL A 150 1.41 -8.61 3.28
N LEU A 151 1.48 -7.65 4.21
CA LEU A 151 2.74 -7.09 4.66
C LEU A 151 3.61 -8.13 5.36
N GLY A 152 3.03 -9.06 6.12
CA GLY A 152 3.74 -10.17 6.72
C GLY A 152 4.43 -11.06 5.68
N LEU A 153 3.75 -11.37 4.57
CA LEU A 153 4.34 -12.09 3.44
C LEU A 153 5.47 -11.30 2.77
N LEU A 154 5.25 -10.01 2.48
CA LEU A 154 6.25 -9.16 1.83
C LEU A 154 7.50 -8.95 2.69
N GLN A 155 7.32 -8.73 4.00
CA GLN A 155 8.41 -8.58 4.95
C GLN A 155 9.15 -9.92 5.17
N GLY A 156 8.42 -11.04 5.27
CA GLY A 156 9.02 -12.35 5.48
C GLY A 156 9.78 -12.87 4.25
N ARG A 157 9.25 -12.67 3.04
CA ARG A 157 9.84 -13.20 1.80
C ARG A 157 10.86 -12.27 1.15
N LEU A 158 10.65 -10.96 1.25
CA LEU A 158 11.45 -9.95 0.54
C LEU A 158 12.13 -8.95 1.48
N ARG A 159 11.78 -8.94 2.78
CA ARG A 159 12.18 -7.87 3.71
C ARG A 159 11.79 -6.49 3.18
N LEU A 160 10.59 -6.45 2.58
CA LEU A 160 10.04 -5.28 1.92
C LEU A 160 9.11 -4.51 2.86
N ASN A 161 9.27 -3.20 2.93
CA ASN A 161 8.24 -2.30 3.44
C ASN A 161 7.69 -1.42 2.32
N HIS A 162 6.42 -1.09 2.41
CA HIS A 162 5.76 -0.22 1.46
C HIS A 162 6.04 1.28 1.71
N ARG A 163 6.25 1.68 2.98
CA ARG A 163 6.53 3.05 3.46
C ARG A 163 5.47 4.12 3.20
N ASP A 164 4.46 3.82 2.39
CA ASP A 164 3.34 4.71 2.11
C ASP A 164 2.00 3.96 2.15
N VAL A 165 1.76 3.18 3.21
CA VAL A 165 0.45 2.53 3.37
C VAL A 165 -0.53 3.51 3.98
N LYS A 166 -1.55 3.87 3.19
CA LYS A 166 -2.59 4.85 3.55
C LYS A 166 -3.93 4.49 2.89
N VAL A 167 -5.00 5.16 3.32
CA VAL A 167 -6.37 4.90 2.83
C VAL A 167 -6.56 5.01 1.31
N ASN A 168 -5.68 5.73 0.61
CA ASN A 168 -5.71 5.88 -0.84
C ASN A 168 -4.83 4.89 -1.62
N ASN A 169 -3.99 4.13 -0.91
CA ASN A 169 -3.10 3.12 -1.49
C ASN A 169 -3.61 1.68 -1.24
N LEU A 170 -4.88 1.56 -0.84
CA LEU A 170 -5.57 0.30 -0.63
C LEU A 170 -6.85 0.30 -1.45
N MET A 171 -7.05 -0.76 -2.23
CA MET A 171 -8.25 -0.98 -3.02
C MET A 171 -9.07 -2.11 -2.40
N ILE A 172 -10.36 -1.89 -2.22
CA ILE A 172 -11.33 -2.86 -1.69
C ILE A 172 -12.34 -3.20 -2.78
N ARG A 173 -12.60 -4.50 -2.97
CA ARG A 173 -13.66 -5.00 -3.85
C ARG A 173 -14.39 -6.18 -3.23
N GLY A 174 -15.68 -6.29 -3.53
CA GLY A 174 -16.47 -7.47 -3.16
C GLY A 174 -15.94 -8.72 -3.87
N ARG A 175 -15.99 -9.87 -3.19
CA ARG A 175 -15.56 -11.14 -3.77
C ARG A 175 -16.56 -11.64 -4.80
N ARG A 176 -16.05 -12.17 -5.92
CA ARG A 176 -16.88 -12.88 -6.90
C ARG A 176 -17.16 -14.29 -6.38
N GLY A 177 -18.43 -14.71 -6.39
CA GLY A 177 -18.83 -16.07 -6.00
C GLY A 177 -19.27 -16.24 -4.53
N GLY A 178 -19.32 -15.18 -3.74
CA GLY A 178 -19.98 -15.18 -2.41
C GLY A 178 -19.20 -15.82 -1.26
N GLU A 179 -18.26 -16.74 -1.54
CA GLU A 179 -17.47 -17.39 -0.50
C GLU A 179 -16.54 -16.41 0.25
N PRO A 180 -16.34 -16.56 1.57
CA PRO A 180 -15.44 -15.72 2.35
C PRO A 180 -13.96 -16.07 2.09
N VAL A 181 -13.11 -15.05 2.00
CA VAL A 181 -11.66 -15.23 1.94
C VAL A 181 -11.21 -15.74 3.30
N VAL A 182 -10.42 -16.82 3.31
CA VAL A 182 -9.84 -17.38 4.53
C VAL A 182 -8.35 -17.12 4.51
N LEU A 183 -7.86 -16.35 5.48
CA LEU A 183 -6.46 -16.03 5.67
C LEU A 183 -5.97 -16.70 6.95
N GLU A 184 -4.89 -17.48 6.84
CA GLU A 184 -4.22 -18.06 7.99
C GLU A 184 -2.82 -17.47 8.12
N PHE A 185 -2.53 -16.86 9.27
CA PHE A 185 -1.23 -16.25 9.52
C PHE A 185 -0.94 -16.22 11.00
N ALA A 186 0.32 -16.53 11.35
CA ALA A 186 0.81 -16.51 12.72
C ALA A 186 -0.07 -17.32 13.72
N GLY A 187 -0.62 -18.45 13.26
CA GLY A 187 -1.46 -19.36 14.06
C GLY A 187 -2.89 -18.87 14.29
N ALA A 188 -3.33 -17.81 13.61
CA ALA A 188 -4.70 -17.31 13.68
C ALA A 188 -5.37 -17.39 12.30
N LEU A 189 -6.71 -17.38 12.30
CA LEU A 189 -7.54 -17.47 11.10
C LEU A 189 -8.50 -16.28 11.00
N MET A 190 -8.48 -15.60 9.85
CA MET A 190 -9.37 -14.50 9.52
C MET A 190 -10.27 -14.88 8.34
N ARG A 191 -11.58 -14.70 8.49
CA ARG A 191 -12.54 -14.79 7.39
C ARG A 191 -13.00 -13.40 6.99
N THR A 192 -13.16 -13.10 5.71
CA THR A 192 -13.61 -11.77 5.25
C THR A 192 -14.40 -11.85 3.95
N GLY A 193 -15.40 -10.97 3.79
CA GLY A 193 -16.30 -10.96 2.63
C GLY A 193 -15.78 -10.17 1.41
N TYR A 194 -14.59 -9.58 1.50
CA TYR A 194 -14.03 -8.74 0.45
C TYR A 194 -12.53 -8.97 0.28
N GLU A 195 -12.03 -8.51 -0.85
CA GLU A 195 -10.64 -8.60 -1.25
C GLU A 195 -9.99 -7.23 -1.10
N LEU A 196 -8.82 -7.19 -0.46
CA LEU A 196 -7.97 -6.02 -0.36
C LEU A 196 -6.73 -6.17 -1.27
N THR A 197 -6.40 -5.09 -1.98
CA THR A 197 -5.22 -5.00 -2.84
C THR A 197 -4.40 -3.75 -2.50
N LEU A 198 -3.10 -3.93 -2.24
CA LEU A 198 -2.12 -2.88 -2.01
C LEU A 198 -1.63 -2.32 -3.36
N ILE A 199 -1.58 -1.00 -3.49
CA ILE A 199 -1.14 -0.31 -4.71
C ILE A 199 -0.11 0.79 -4.39
N ASP A 200 0.56 1.29 -5.42
CA ASP A 200 1.48 2.43 -5.36
C ASP A 200 2.77 2.20 -4.56
N PHE A 201 3.68 1.42 -5.15
CA PHE A 201 4.97 1.06 -4.55
C PHE A 201 6.03 2.18 -4.69
N GLY A 202 5.64 3.41 -5.03
CA GLY A 202 6.54 4.54 -5.32
C GLY A 202 7.43 4.98 -4.14
N PHE A 203 7.15 4.48 -2.92
CA PHE A 203 7.97 4.68 -1.73
C PHE A 203 8.55 3.37 -1.17
N ALA A 204 8.33 2.20 -1.77
CA ALA A 204 8.75 0.94 -1.17
C ALA A 204 10.27 0.79 -1.04
N CYS A 205 10.70 -0.07 -0.12
CA CYS A 205 12.11 -0.42 0.11
C CYS A 205 12.28 -1.90 0.44
N VAL A 206 13.49 -2.41 0.25
CA VAL A 206 13.96 -3.73 0.67
C VAL A 206 15.17 -3.57 1.57
N GLY A 207 15.19 -4.26 2.71
CA GLY A 207 16.31 -4.26 3.65
C GLY A 207 17.39 -5.30 3.38
N CYS A 208 18.61 -5.07 3.88
CA CYS A 208 19.74 -6.02 3.89
C CYS A 208 19.57 -7.15 4.92
N ALA A 209 19.72 -8.41 4.52
CA ALA A 209 19.55 -9.56 5.41
C ALA A 209 20.53 -9.54 6.60
N SER A 210 20.12 -10.17 7.71
CA SER A 210 21.01 -10.44 8.86
C SER A 210 22.30 -11.13 8.39
N PRO A 211 23.49 -10.79 8.93
CA PRO A 211 23.77 -10.00 10.14
C PRO A 211 23.93 -8.49 9.93
N HIS A 212 23.70 -7.99 8.72
CA HIS A 212 23.87 -6.56 8.45
C HIS A 212 22.84 -5.76 9.26
N ARG A 213 23.25 -4.60 9.80
CA ARG A 213 22.28 -3.64 10.39
C ARG A 213 21.15 -3.43 9.37
N PRO A 214 19.88 -3.25 9.80
CA PRO A 214 18.74 -3.14 8.89
C PRO A 214 18.83 -1.86 8.07
N VAL A 215 19.69 -1.85 7.07
CA VAL A 215 19.89 -0.76 6.12
C VAL A 215 19.13 -1.11 4.85
N THR A 216 18.62 -0.07 4.20
CA THR A 216 17.98 -0.18 2.89
C THR A 216 18.99 -0.69 1.86
N ALA A 217 18.73 -1.87 1.30
CA ALA A 217 19.48 -2.44 0.18
C ALA A 217 19.03 -1.85 -1.15
N PHE A 218 17.72 -1.61 -1.27
CA PHE A 218 17.08 -1.13 -2.48
C PHE A 218 15.84 -0.32 -2.13
N GLN A 219 15.57 0.77 -2.84
CA GLN A 219 14.35 1.55 -2.66
C GLN A 219 13.91 2.28 -3.92
N THR A 220 12.64 2.64 -3.96
CA THR A 220 12.09 3.57 -4.93
C THR A 220 12.32 5.02 -4.52
N GLY A 221 12.57 5.88 -5.51
CA GLY A 221 12.63 7.32 -5.34
C GLY A 221 13.73 7.82 -4.40
N SER A 222 13.72 9.13 -4.16
CA SER A 222 14.71 9.83 -3.33
C SER A 222 14.11 10.46 -2.07
N PHE A 223 12.83 10.23 -1.78
CA PHE A 223 12.16 10.84 -0.62
C PHE A 223 12.82 10.43 0.69
N PHE A 224 13.28 9.18 0.77
CA PHE A 224 14.02 8.65 1.91
C PHE A 224 15.50 8.50 1.52
N PRO A 225 16.47 9.05 2.25
CA PRO A 225 17.90 8.82 2.01
C PRO A 225 18.29 7.33 2.05
N MET A 226 19.24 6.98 1.17
CA MET A 226 19.93 5.68 1.23
C MET A 226 20.69 5.59 2.56
N GLY A 227 20.37 4.59 3.38
CA GLY A 227 20.91 4.44 4.75
C GLY A 227 19.83 4.40 5.83
N GLU A 228 18.60 4.77 5.49
CA GLU A 228 17.46 4.60 6.40
C GLU A 228 17.14 3.15 6.70
N LEU A 229 16.49 2.96 7.86
CA LEU A 229 16.12 1.66 8.36
C LEU A 229 15.01 1.02 7.51
N CYS A 230 15.38 -0.04 6.80
CA CYS A 230 14.48 -0.96 6.14
C CYS A 230 15.01 -2.38 6.38
N CYS A 231 14.21 -3.35 6.81
CA CYS A 231 12.79 -3.33 7.10
C CYS A 231 12.52 -2.94 8.57
N LYS A 232 11.51 -2.09 8.81
CA LYS A 232 11.04 -1.74 10.15
C LYS A 232 9.66 -2.36 10.37
N ALA A 233 9.61 -3.38 11.23
CA ALA A 233 8.39 -4.10 11.51
C ALA A 233 7.34 -3.16 12.14
N GLY A 234 6.08 -3.32 11.74
CA GLY A 234 4.96 -2.53 12.22
C GLY A 234 4.83 -1.09 11.69
N ARG A 235 5.85 -0.52 11.04
CA ARG A 235 5.77 0.84 10.46
C ARG A 235 4.56 1.01 9.53
N ASP A 236 4.46 0.16 8.54
CA ASP A 236 3.43 0.26 7.49
C ASP A 236 2.00 0.15 8.06
N LEU A 237 1.79 -0.67 9.10
CA LEU A 237 0.49 -0.81 9.76
C LEU A 237 0.18 0.37 10.69
N ALA A 238 1.17 0.89 11.41
CA ALA A 238 1.01 2.12 12.19
C ALA A 238 0.66 3.31 11.28
N GLN A 239 1.34 3.44 10.13
CA GLN A 239 1.00 4.45 9.11
C GLN A 239 -0.44 4.32 8.62
N LEU A 240 -0.90 3.10 8.35
CA LEU A 240 -2.27 2.87 7.91
C LEU A 240 -3.28 3.25 8.99
N ILE A 241 -3.09 2.79 10.24
CA ILE A 241 -4.00 3.09 11.35
C ILE A 241 -4.09 4.60 11.57
N PHE A 242 -2.94 5.29 11.55
CA PHE A 242 -2.89 6.74 11.66
C PHE A 242 -3.59 7.42 10.49
N SER A 243 -3.35 6.97 9.25
CA SER A 243 -4.05 7.45 8.06
C SER A 243 -5.57 7.30 8.18
N ILE A 244 -6.06 6.14 8.62
CA ILE A 244 -7.50 5.93 8.82
C ILE A 244 -8.00 6.93 9.88
N HIS A 245 -7.29 7.11 10.99
CA HIS A 245 -7.70 8.01 12.06
C HIS A 245 -7.80 9.48 11.63
N CYS A 246 -6.88 9.97 10.79
CA CYS A 246 -6.92 11.33 10.26
C CYS A 246 -8.17 11.59 9.39
N PHE A 247 -8.60 10.61 8.58
CA PHE A 247 -9.77 10.76 7.69
C PHE A 247 -11.09 10.36 8.37
N PHE A 248 -11.02 9.40 9.28
CA PHE A 248 -12.15 8.82 10.01
C PHE A 248 -11.74 8.70 11.48
N SER A 249 -11.99 9.75 12.27
CA SER A 249 -11.66 9.80 13.70
C SER A 249 -12.13 8.54 14.42
N LEU A 250 -11.21 7.61 14.68
CA LEU A 250 -11.53 6.25 15.11
C LEU A 250 -12.36 6.20 16.40
N GLU A 251 -12.21 7.20 17.27
CA GLU A 251 -13.04 7.36 18.47
C GLU A 251 -14.54 7.47 18.16
N ARG A 252 -14.88 8.11 17.03
CA ARG A 252 -16.28 8.30 16.59
C ARG A 252 -16.84 7.10 15.86
N TYR A 253 -15.98 6.29 15.25
CA TYR A 253 -16.38 5.19 14.35
C TYR A 253 -16.28 3.81 14.99
N LEU A 254 -15.42 3.62 15.99
CA LEU A 254 -15.20 2.31 16.62
C LEU A 254 -15.89 2.21 17.98
N PRO A 255 -16.32 1.00 18.40
CA PRO A 255 -16.69 0.74 19.79
C PRO A 255 -15.56 1.16 20.75
N ARG A 256 -15.91 1.70 21.92
CA ARG A 256 -14.92 2.21 22.91
C ARG A 256 -13.85 1.18 23.29
N SER A 257 -14.23 -0.08 23.45
CA SER A 257 -13.29 -1.17 23.77
C SER A 257 -12.29 -1.41 22.65
N LEU A 258 -12.74 -1.40 21.40
CA LEU A 258 -11.88 -1.53 20.23
C LEU A 258 -10.99 -0.30 20.06
N TYR A 259 -11.52 0.91 20.22
CA TYR A 259 -10.70 2.12 20.16
C TYR A 259 -9.61 2.14 21.25
N GLY A 260 -9.92 1.70 22.47
CA GLY A 260 -8.94 1.52 23.53
C GLY A 260 -7.80 0.56 23.15
N ALA A 261 -8.12 -0.56 22.50
CA ALA A 261 -7.11 -1.49 21.98
C ALA A 261 -6.24 -0.84 20.89
N VAL A 262 -6.85 -0.11 19.95
CA VAL A 262 -6.11 0.62 18.90
C VAL A 262 -5.17 1.67 19.48
N ARG A 263 -5.62 2.45 20.49
CA ARG A 263 -4.74 3.39 21.20
C ARG A 263 -3.57 2.67 21.86
N GLY A 264 -3.81 1.48 22.42
CA GLY A 264 -2.75 0.61 22.94
C GLY A 264 -1.73 0.22 21.87
N TRP A 265 -2.18 -0.21 20.69
CA TRP A 265 -1.30 -0.56 19.57
C TRP A 265 -0.48 0.62 19.04
N MET A 266 -1.07 1.80 19.08
CA MET A 266 -0.46 3.05 18.60
C MET A 266 0.37 3.76 19.67
N THR A 267 0.51 3.18 20.87
CA THR A 267 1.37 3.72 21.93
C THR A 267 2.78 3.15 21.81
N VAL A 268 3.76 4.03 21.58
CA VAL A 268 5.18 3.68 21.47
C VAL A 268 5.99 4.29 22.61
N ARG A 269 7.16 3.71 22.89
CA ARG A 269 8.16 4.30 23.77
C ARG A 269 9.23 5.00 22.95
N THR A 270 9.61 6.20 23.35
CA THR A 270 10.71 6.97 22.76
C THR A 270 11.71 7.32 23.84
N ARG A 271 12.96 7.59 23.45
CA ARG A 271 14.01 7.93 24.43
C ARG A 271 13.77 9.29 25.08
N ASP A 272 13.25 10.25 24.32
CA ASP A 272 13.19 11.66 24.74
C ASP A 272 11.90 12.02 25.49
N VAL A 273 10.78 11.37 25.16
CA VAL A 273 9.42 11.78 25.62
C VAL A 273 8.74 10.68 26.45
N GLY A 274 9.35 9.50 26.56
CA GLY A 274 8.76 8.38 27.30
C GLY A 274 7.69 7.68 26.47
N ARG A 275 6.40 7.81 26.81
CA ARG A 275 5.29 7.13 26.11
C ARG A 275 4.46 8.13 25.30
N ILE A 276 4.27 7.85 24.02
CA ILE A 276 3.47 8.67 23.12
C ILE A 276 2.43 7.78 22.42
N CYS A 277 1.19 8.25 22.33
CA CYS A 277 0.18 7.66 21.47
C CYS A 277 0.17 8.38 20.13
N MET A 278 0.51 7.66 19.05
CA MET A 278 0.65 8.25 17.71
C MET A 278 -0.67 8.83 17.17
N LEU A 279 -1.83 8.41 17.70
CA LEU A 279 -3.13 8.97 17.29
C LEU A 279 -3.32 10.42 17.74
N ASP A 280 -2.51 10.91 18.69
CA ASP A 280 -2.62 12.28 19.19
C ASP A 280 -1.94 13.29 18.24
N GLY A 281 -1.28 12.82 17.18
CA GLY A 281 -0.79 13.61 16.04
C GLY A 281 0.67 14.07 16.13
N PHE A 282 1.18 14.63 15.02
CA PHE A 282 2.57 15.09 14.86
C PHE A 282 2.66 16.41 14.08
N THR A 283 3.69 17.21 14.34
CA THR A 283 4.12 18.35 13.48
C THR A 283 4.79 17.85 12.20
N GLU A 284 5.05 18.73 11.23
CA GLU A 284 5.75 18.36 9.98
C GLU A 284 7.15 17.76 10.23
N GLU A 285 7.81 18.19 11.31
CA GLU A 285 9.12 17.70 11.75
C GLU A 285 9.05 16.36 12.51
N GLY A 286 7.85 15.77 12.63
CA GLY A 286 7.62 14.52 13.35
C GLY A 286 7.68 14.67 14.87
N VAL A 287 7.44 15.88 15.39
CA VAL A 287 7.33 16.12 16.84
C VAL A 287 5.89 15.84 17.28
N PRO A 288 5.65 15.12 18.39
CA PRO A 288 4.29 14.90 18.89
C PRO A 288 3.53 16.22 19.12
N LEU A 289 2.27 16.29 18.71
CA LEU A 289 1.44 17.47 18.96
C LEU A 289 1.01 17.52 20.44
N VAL A 290 1.05 18.73 21.01
CA VAL A 290 0.44 19.03 22.32
C VAL A 290 -0.88 19.74 22.06
N GLY A 291 -1.96 18.96 21.90
CA GLY A 291 -3.30 19.51 21.63
C GLY A 291 -3.45 20.01 20.19
N GLY A 292 -3.84 19.11 19.29
CA GLY A 292 -4.12 19.43 17.89
C GLY A 292 -4.83 18.27 17.20
N ALA A 293 -5.44 18.52 16.04
CA ALA A 293 -5.98 17.45 15.22
C ALA A 293 -4.81 16.71 14.52
N PRO A 294 -4.82 15.37 14.47
CA PRO A 294 -3.78 14.62 13.80
C PRO A 294 -3.84 14.89 12.29
N ASP A 295 -2.75 15.40 11.73
CA ASP A 295 -2.56 15.50 10.28
C ASP A 295 -1.67 14.34 9.79
N TYR A 296 -2.11 13.68 8.73
CA TYR A 296 -1.34 12.63 8.06
C TYR A 296 -0.11 13.18 7.34
N ASN A 297 -0.12 14.45 6.93
CA ASN A 297 0.94 15.03 6.13
C ASN A 297 2.29 15.02 6.88
N LYS A 298 3.34 14.51 6.22
CA LYS A 298 4.78 14.43 6.59
C LYS A 298 5.17 13.96 8.00
N GLY A 299 4.58 14.46 9.07
CA GLY A 299 4.99 14.24 10.46
C GLY A 299 5.07 12.77 10.86
N ILE A 300 4.08 11.95 10.47
CA ILE A 300 4.11 10.51 10.78
C ILE A 300 5.25 9.77 10.07
N TYR A 301 5.65 10.21 8.87
CA TYR A 301 6.76 9.61 8.14
C TYR A 301 8.07 9.88 8.86
N GLU A 302 8.30 11.14 9.26
CA GLU A 302 9.47 11.56 10.02
C GLU A 302 9.55 10.88 11.39
N PHE A 303 8.44 10.83 12.12
CA PHE A 303 8.38 10.19 13.43
C PHE A 303 8.71 8.69 13.34
N LEU A 304 8.09 7.96 12.39
CA LEU A 304 8.34 6.53 12.22
C LEU A 304 9.70 6.21 11.56
N ARG A 305 10.43 7.21 11.07
CA ARG A 305 11.79 7.08 10.54
C ARG A 305 12.84 6.95 11.63
N ARG A 306 12.56 7.54 12.79
CA ARG A 306 13.46 7.53 13.95
C ARG A 306 13.82 6.10 14.37
N GLY A 307 15.09 5.87 14.67
CA GLY A 307 15.59 4.55 15.08
C GLY A 307 15.11 4.10 16.45
N ASP A 308 14.68 5.02 17.32
CA ASP A 308 14.21 4.73 18.68
C ASP A 308 12.70 4.49 18.78
N VAL A 309 11.95 4.68 17.70
CA VAL A 309 10.48 4.52 17.67
C VAL A 309 10.13 3.14 17.14
N GLU A 310 9.76 2.18 17.96
CA GLU A 310 9.40 0.83 17.47
C GLU A 310 7.91 0.52 17.69
N PRO A 311 7.06 0.51 16.65
CA PRO A 311 5.64 0.21 16.76
C PRO A 311 5.39 -1.31 16.84
N VAL A 312 5.97 -1.97 17.85
CA VAL A 312 5.96 -3.44 18.00
C VAL A 312 4.56 -4.06 18.03
N ALA A 313 3.58 -3.35 18.60
CA ALA A 313 2.19 -3.81 18.64
C ALA A 313 1.51 -3.77 17.26
N CYS A 314 2.07 -3.00 16.31
CA CYS A 314 1.62 -2.94 14.93
C CYS A 314 2.36 -3.95 14.03
N GLU A 315 3.24 -4.81 14.55
CA GLU A 315 3.88 -5.85 13.74
C GLU A 315 2.85 -6.75 13.06
N PRO A 316 3.08 -7.19 11.80
CA PRO A 316 2.08 -7.95 11.05
C PRO A 316 1.52 -9.17 11.79
N ALA A 317 2.39 -10.03 12.34
CA ALA A 317 1.96 -11.24 13.04
C ALA A 317 1.16 -10.92 14.32
N THR A 318 1.63 -9.93 15.09
CA THR A 318 1.00 -9.48 16.34
C THR A 318 -0.37 -8.88 16.05
N LEU A 319 -0.45 -7.93 15.13
CA LEU A 319 -1.69 -7.24 14.80
C LEU A 319 -2.70 -8.17 14.14
N PHE A 320 -2.27 -9.12 13.29
CA PHE A 320 -3.16 -10.10 12.68
C PHE A 320 -3.87 -10.96 13.73
N ARG A 321 -3.12 -11.51 14.70
CA ARG A 321 -3.69 -12.28 15.81
C ARG A 321 -4.66 -11.46 16.64
N GLU A 322 -4.27 -10.24 17.00
CA GLU A 322 -5.14 -9.33 17.76
C GLU A 322 -6.42 -8.97 17.01
N CYS A 323 -6.35 -8.75 15.70
CA CYS A 323 -7.54 -8.52 14.89
C CYS A 323 -8.47 -9.74 14.87
N CYS A 324 -7.94 -10.95 14.74
CA CYS A 324 -8.73 -12.18 14.81
C CYS A 324 -9.42 -12.32 16.18
N ARG A 325 -8.66 -12.12 17.27
CA ARG A 325 -9.17 -12.19 18.65
C ARG A 325 -10.28 -11.18 18.90
N LEU A 326 -10.05 -9.91 18.56
CA LEU A 326 -11.04 -8.85 18.77
C LEU A 326 -12.27 -9.02 17.89
N LYS A 327 -12.10 -9.53 16.67
CA LYS A 327 -13.24 -9.82 15.79
C LYS A 327 -14.13 -10.91 16.40
N ALA A 328 -13.55 -11.96 16.97
CA ALA A 328 -14.30 -13.01 17.66
C ALA A 328 -15.09 -12.47 18.86
N LEU A 329 -14.56 -11.47 19.58
CA LEU A 329 -15.24 -10.82 20.70
C LEU A 329 -16.36 -9.86 20.26
N LEU A 330 -16.32 -9.35 19.02
CA LEU A 330 -17.34 -8.48 18.45
C LEU A 330 -18.45 -9.26 17.74
N ALA A 331 -18.22 -10.52 17.38
CA ALA A 331 -19.27 -11.36 16.82
C ALA A 331 -20.35 -11.60 17.89
N PRO A 332 -21.64 -11.40 17.59
CA PRO A 332 -22.70 -11.77 18.52
C PRO A 332 -22.59 -13.26 18.82
N SER A 333 -22.72 -13.63 20.10
CA SER A 333 -22.89 -15.03 20.51
C SER A 333 -24.12 -15.58 19.78
N SER A 334 -23.87 -16.31 18.70
CA SER A 334 -24.91 -17.01 17.92
C SER A 334 -25.48 -18.16 18.73
#